data_AF-A0A843VFD7-F1
#
_entry.id   AF-A0A843VFD7-F1
#
_cell.length_a   1.000
_cell.length_b   1.000
_cell.length_c   1.000
_cell.angle_alpha   90.00
_cell.angle_beta   90.00
_cell.angle_gamma   90.00
#
_symmetry.space_group_name_H-M   'P 1'
#
loop_
_entity.id
_entity.type
_entity.pdbx_description
1 polymer ?
#
loop_
_entity_poly.entity_id
_entity_poly.type
_entity_poly.pdbx_seq_one_letter_code
_entity_poly.pdbx_strand_id
1 'polypeptide(L)' 'MMHCVIFMGPTFYQRLIHMAEDKEHRVVHPLTWQPVADRKRFGGVRFREMERDCLLAHSASLQKTS' A
#
# COMPACT_ATOMS: atom_id res chain seq x y z
N MET A 1 15.61 -30.24 -20.69
CA MET A 1 14.49 -30.59 -21.61
C MET A 1 13.24 -30.69 -20.76
N MET A 2 12.12 -30.06 -21.15
CA MET A 2 10.88 -30.10 -20.36
C MET A 2 10.16 -31.43 -20.63
N HIS A 3 9.97 -32.24 -19.59
CA HIS A 3 9.41 -33.59 -19.64
C HIS A 3 7.92 -33.64 -19.22
N CYS A 4 7.09 -32.70 -19.66
CA CYS A 4 5.65 -32.75 -19.36
C CYS A 4 4.77 -32.15 -20.45
N VAL A 5 3.50 -32.59 -20.48
CA VAL A 5 2.46 -32.07 -21.36
C VAL A 5 1.74 -30.91 -20.68
N ILE A 6 1.69 -29.76 -21.35
CA ILE A 6 0.99 -28.57 -20.88
C ILE A 6 -0.46 -28.68 -21.37
N PHE A 7 -1.41 -28.74 -20.43
CA PHE A 7 -2.84 -28.71 -20.77
C PHE A 7 -3.21 -27.29 -21.23
N MET A 8 -3.56 -27.15 -22.50
CA MET A 8 -4.00 -25.89 -23.09
C MET A 8 -5.43 -26.05 -23.62
N GLY A 9 -6.28 -25.08 -23.34
CA GLY A 9 -7.68 -25.05 -23.78
C GLY A 9 -8.30 -23.66 -23.63
N PRO A 10 -9.33 -23.33 -24.41
CA PRO A 10 -9.99 -22.03 -24.33
C PRO A 10 -10.68 -21.88 -22.97
N THR A 11 -10.37 -20.79 -22.26
CA THR A 11 -10.96 -20.46 -20.95
C THR A 11 -11.45 -19.02 -20.99
N PHE A 12 -12.69 -18.80 -20.54
CA PHE A 12 -13.24 -17.45 -20.40
C PHE A 12 -12.73 -16.81 -19.11
N TYR A 13 -12.11 -15.64 -19.23
CA TYR A 13 -11.65 -14.86 -18.08
C TYR A 13 -12.54 -13.63 -17.89
N GLN A 14 -12.88 -13.34 -16.64
CA GLN A 14 -13.55 -12.10 -16.27
C GLN A 14 -12.51 -11.06 -15.84
N ARG A 15 -12.59 -9.85 -16.41
CA ARG A 15 -11.73 -8.74 -16.02
C ARG A 15 -12.26 -8.10 -14.72
N LEU A 16 -11.43 -8.10 -13.68
CA LEU A 16 -11.67 -7.34 -12.46
C LEU A 16 -11.42 -5.85 -12.73
N ILE A 17 -12.31 -4.99 -12.23
CA ILE A 17 -12.25 -3.54 -12.43
C ILE A 17 -11.37 -2.82 -11.39
N HIS A 18 -11.03 -3.50 -10.30
CA HIS A 18 -10.25 -2.92 -9.22
C HIS A 18 -8.77 -2.91 -9.61
N MET A 19 -8.31 -1.77 -10.12
CA MET A 19 -6.91 -1.58 -10.50
C MET A 19 -6.10 -1.05 -9.31
N ALA A 20 -4.82 -1.43 -9.23
CA ALA A 20 -3.90 -0.98 -8.18
C ALA A 20 -3.29 0.41 -8.47
N GLU A 21 -3.51 0.95 -9.66
CA GLU A 21 -2.96 2.22 -10.15
C GLU A 21 -3.49 3.43 -9.36
N ASP A 22 -4.72 3.38 -8.86
CA ASP A 22 -5.34 4.45 -8.05
C ASP A 22 -4.89 4.47 -6.57
N LYS A 23 -3.70 3.95 -6.26
CA LYS A 23 -3.18 3.82 -4.89
C LYS A 23 -1.93 4.65 -4.60
N GLU A 24 -1.54 5.56 -5.50
CA GLU A 24 -0.44 6.49 -5.24
C GLU A 24 -0.88 7.65 -4.33
N HIS A 25 -0.07 7.99 -3.31
CA HIS A 25 -0.44 8.98 -2.29
C HIS A 25 0.76 9.81 -1.81
N ARG A 26 0.81 11.13 -2.11
CA ARG A 26 1.85 12.08 -1.64
C ARG A 26 1.38 13.55 -1.54
N VAL A 27 0.36 13.85 -0.72
CA VAL A 27 -0.04 15.24 -0.43
C VAL A 27 -0.20 15.48 1.07
N VAL A 28 0.32 16.62 1.51
CA VAL A 28 0.42 17.04 2.91
C VAL A 28 -0.47 18.26 3.18
N HIS A 29 -1.13 18.29 4.33
CA HIS A 29 -2.03 19.36 4.73
C HIS A 29 -1.25 20.60 5.19
N PRO A 30 -1.62 21.83 4.77
CA PRO A 30 -0.82 23.04 5.05
C PRO A 30 -0.82 23.48 6.53
N LEU A 31 -1.85 23.12 7.31
CA LEU A 31 -1.94 23.52 8.72
C LEU A 31 -1.20 22.58 9.68
N THR A 32 -1.22 21.28 9.41
CA THR A 32 -0.69 20.25 10.33
C THR A 32 0.56 19.59 9.81
N TRP A 33 0.91 19.83 8.54
CA TRP A 33 1.96 19.12 7.83
C TRP A 33 1.80 17.59 7.86
N GLN A 34 0.59 17.10 8.13
CA GLN A 34 0.26 15.68 8.12
C GLN A 34 -0.29 15.27 6.75
N PRO A 35 -0.14 13.99 6.35
CA PRO A 35 -0.70 13.52 5.10
C PRO A 35 -2.22 13.72 5.07
N VAL A 36 -2.73 14.28 3.97
CA VAL A 36 -4.17 14.56 3.81
C VAL A 36 -4.93 13.22 3.78
N ALA A 37 -6.16 13.18 4.30
CA ALA A 37 -6.97 11.95 4.33
C ALA A 37 -7.57 11.58 2.96
N ASP A 38 -7.61 12.53 2.04
CA ASP A 38 -8.40 12.45 0.83
C ASP A 38 -7.66 11.72 -0.29
N ARG A 39 -8.20 10.57 -0.68
CA ARG A 39 -7.73 9.79 -1.83
C ARG A 39 -7.75 10.60 -3.14
N LYS A 40 -8.76 11.45 -3.33
CA LYS A 40 -8.86 12.34 -4.52
C LYS A 40 -7.75 13.40 -4.58
N ARG A 41 -7.11 13.70 -3.45
CA ARG A 41 -6.02 14.67 -3.37
C ARG A 41 -4.67 13.97 -3.21
N PHE A 42 -4.55 12.68 -3.57
CA PHE A 42 -3.33 11.88 -3.33
C PHE A 42 -2.90 11.93 -1.86
N GLY A 43 -3.85 11.91 -0.92
CA GLY A 43 -3.58 12.02 0.50
C GLY A 43 -2.87 10.78 1.07
N GLY A 44 -1.78 10.95 1.83
CA GLY A 44 -0.93 9.85 2.29
C GLY A 44 -1.61 8.84 3.24
N VAL A 45 -0.97 7.67 3.37
CA VAL A 45 -1.38 6.63 4.32
C VAL A 45 -1.17 7.14 5.75
N ARG A 46 -2.20 6.98 6.59
CA ARG A 46 -2.15 7.39 7.99
C ARG A 46 -1.48 6.33 8.83
N PHE A 47 -0.39 6.70 9.49
CA PHE A 47 0.20 5.87 10.54
C PHE A 47 -0.71 5.88 11.77
N ARG A 48 -1.22 4.70 12.17
CA ARG A 48 -2.19 4.53 13.26
C ARG A 48 -1.55 3.91 14.51
N GLU A 49 -2.30 3.94 15.60
CA GLU A 49 -1.86 3.46 16.91
C GLU A 49 -1.39 2.00 16.88
N MET A 50 -2.05 1.13 16.12
CA MET A 50 -1.63 -0.26 15.98
C MET A 50 -0.25 -0.42 15.33
N GLU A 51 0.07 0.45 14.37
CA GLU A 51 1.39 0.42 13.72
C GLU A 51 2.45 0.99 14.67
N ARG A 52 2.09 1.98 15.50
CA ARG A 52 2.94 2.48 16.59
C ARG A 52 3.25 1.36 17.60
N ASP A 53 2.24 0.64 18.05
CA ASP A 53 2.38 -0.39 19.08
C ASP A 53 3.23 -1.56 18.55
N CYS A 54 3.10 -1.89 17.26
CA CYS A 54 3.96 -2.87 16.58
C CYS A 54 5.43 -2.41 16.51
N LEU A 55 5.70 -1.15 16.15
CA LEU A 55 7.07 -0.62 16.14
C LEU A 55 7.72 -0.57 17.53
N LEU A 56 6.93 -0.21 18.55
CA LEU A 56 7.38 -0.21 19.95
C LEU A 56 7.68 -1.62 20.44
N ALA A 57 6.85 -2.61 20.09
CA ALA A 57 7.07 -4.02 20.43
C ALA A 57 8.32 -4.60 19.75
N HIS A 58 8.66 -4.14 18.54
CA HIS A 58 9.86 -4.57 17.82
C HIS A 58 11.16 -3.89 18.31
N SER A 59 11.14 -3.17 19.44
CA SER A 59 12.31 -2.44 19.96
C SER A 59 12.93 -1.45 18.95
N ALA A 60 12.15 -0.98 17.97
CA ALA A 60 12.56 0.04 17.01
C ALA A 60 12.42 1.46 17.60
N SER A 61 12.85 1.62 18.86
CA SER A 61 12.63 2.80 19.69
C SER A 61 13.41 4.05 19.25
N LEU A 62 14.19 3.98 18.17
CA LEU A 62 15.04 5.06 17.67
C LEU A 62 14.92 5.19 16.13
N GLN A 63 13.86 5.84 15.66
CA GLN A 63 13.88 6.58 14.39
C GLN A 63 13.66 8.08 14.64
N LYS A 64 14.29 8.61 15.71
CA LYS A 64 14.67 10.02 15.79
C LYS A 64 16.18 10.09 15.58
N THR A 65 16.62 10.31 14.36
CA THR A 65 17.99 10.75 14.08
C THR A 65 17.97 11.88 13.07
N SER A 66 18.31 13.06 13.61
CA SER A 66 18.69 14.33 12.99
C SER A 66 17.65 15.15 12.24
#